data_AF-A0A1G6HRZ5-F1
#
_entry.id   AF-A0A1G6HRZ5-F1
#
_cell.length_a   1.000
_cell.length_b   1.000
_cell.length_c   1.000
_cell.angle_alpha   90.00
_cell.angle_beta   90.00
_cell.angle_gamma   90.00
#
_symmetry.space_group_name_H-M   'P 1'
#
loop_
_entity.id
_entity.type
_entity.pdbx_description
1 polymer ?
#
loop_
_entity_poly.entity_id
_entity_poly.type
_entity_poly.pdbx_seq_one_letter_code
_entity_poly.pdbx_strand_id
1 'polypeptide(L)'
;MYVGSFKIPDTYVEALQLAADLEEERAYLEKENKRLTLELAKKDQVIRHMSPKASYYDLILQTKSVTSISQIAKDYSVNEETMNQWLHELGVQYEYDGCWLLNTKHQNRGYTQNKIYATDEGSVVHAYWTQKGRTFIYERLKQEKQIVPLMERKAEYLVWNREECL
;
A
#
# COMPACT_ATOMS: atom_id res chain seq x y z
N MET A 1 0.32 40.48 -15.16
CA MET A 1 -1.09 40.22 -14.81
C MET A 1 -1.95 40.91 -15.85
N TYR A 2 -2.50 40.18 -16.82
CA TYR A 2 -3.43 40.72 -17.81
C TYR A 2 -4.82 40.76 -17.16
N VAL A 3 -5.24 41.93 -16.69
CA VAL A 3 -6.67 42.21 -16.48
C VAL A 3 -7.25 42.50 -17.86
N GLY A 4 -7.99 41.54 -18.42
CA GLY A 4 -8.69 41.72 -19.68
C GLY A 4 -9.58 42.96 -19.58
N SER A 5 -9.42 43.91 -20.51
CA SER A 5 -10.23 45.11 -20.60
C SER A 5 -11.70 44.71 -20.82
N PHE A 6 -12.52 44.89 -19.79
CA PHE A 6 -13.96 44.67 -19.87
C PHE A 6 -14.56 45.76 -20.77
N LYS A 7 -14.99 45.39 -21.97
CA LYS A 7 -15.66 46.31 -22.90
C LYS A 7 -17.11 46.48 -22.47
N ILE A 8 -17.49 47.72 -22.16
CA ILE A 8 -18.87 48.08 -21.83
C ILE A 8 -19.61 48.27 -23.17
N PRO A 9 -20.74 47.56 -23.42
CA PRO A 9 -21.52 47.73 -24.64
C PRO A 9 -22.10 49.14 -24.75
N ASP A 10 -21.99 49.77 -25.91
CA ASP A 10 -22.49 51.13 -26.17
C ASP A 10 -23.96 51.13 -26.61
N THR A 11 -24.47 49.97 -27.07
CA THR A 11 -25.86 49.80 -27.49
C THR A 11 -26.54 48.61 -26.82
N TYR A 12 -27.87 48.66 -26.75
CA TYR A 12 -28.68 47.56 -26.20
C TYR A 12 -28.49 46.24 -26.96
N VAL A 13 -28.30 46.31 -28.28
CA VAL A 13 -28.07 45.13 -29.13
C VAL A 13 -26.73 44.46 -28.78
N GLU A 14 -25.67 45.24 -28.66
CA GLU A 14 -24.35 44.73 -28.25
C GLU A 14 -24.39 44.15 -26.83
N ALA A 15 -25.17 44.74 -25.91
CA ALA A 15 -25.34 44.22 -24.57
C ALA A 15 -26.01 42.83 -24.55
N LEU A 16 -27.01 42.62 -25.40
CA LEU A 16 -27.67 41.32 -25.54
C LEU A 16 -26.76 40.27 -26.17
N GLN A 17 -25.94 40.65 -27.17
CA GLN A 17 -24.97 39.76 -27.79
C GLN A 17 -23.88 39.34 -26.80
N LEU A 18 -23.31 40.30 -26.06
CA LEU A 18 -22.31 40.01 -25.02
C LEU A 18 -22.87 39.08 -23.94
N ALA A 19 -24.14 39.28 -23.54
CA ALA A 19 -24.79 38.40 -22.57
C ALA A 19 -24.94 36.97 -23.08
N ALA A 20 -25.28 36.78 -24.36
CA ALA A 20 -25.36 35.47 -24.99
C ALA A 20 -23.99 34.79 -25.05
N ASP A 21 -22.95 35.51 -25.50
CA ASP A 21 -21.58 34.98 -25.58
C ASP A 21 -21.02 34.57 -24.21
N LEU A 22 -21.28 35.40 -23.17
CA LEU A 22 -20.87 35.11 -21.80
C LEU A 22 -21.59 33.88 -21.22
N GLU A 23 -22.86 33.67 -21.57
CA GLU A 23 -23.61 32.49 -21.12
C GLU A 23 -23.08 31.22 -21.78
N GLU A 24 -22.73 31.28 -23.08
CA GLU A 24 -22.08 30.17 -23.78
C GLU A 24 -20.71 29.84 -23.19
N GLU A 25 -19.89 30.86 -22.90
CA GLU A 25 -18.58 30.68 -22.26
C GLU A 25 -18.72 30.07 -20.86
N ARG A 26 -19.67 30.55 -20.06
CA ARG A 26 -19.97 29.98 -18.73
C ARG A 26 -20.39 28.53 -18.82
N ALA A 27 -21.32 28.20 -19.73
CA ALA A 27 -21.77 26.83 -19.94
C ALA A 27 -20.62 25.90 -20.36
N TYR A 28 -19.71 26.39 -21.20
CA TYR A 28 -18.49 25.67 -21.59
C TYR A 28 -17.55 25.44 -20.40
N LEU A 29 -17.26 26.49 -19.62
CA LEU A 29 -16.40 26.42 -18.44
C LEU A 29 -16.97 25.52 -17.34
N GLU A 30 -18.29 25.51 -17.14
CA GLU A 30 -18.95 24.60 -16.20
C GLU A 30 -18.80 23.14 -16.63
N LYS A 31 -19.00 22.86 -17.92
CA LYS A 31 -18.82 21.51 -18.48
C LYS A 31 -17.39 21.02 -18.32
N GLU A 32 -16.42 21.90 -18.56
CA GLU A 32 -15.00 21.60 -18.43
C GLU A 32 -14.59 21.40 -16.97
N ASN A 33 -15.06 22.25 -16.05
CA ASN A 33 -14.85 22.05 -14.62
C ASN A 33 -15.40 20.71 -14.15
N LYS A 34 -16.64 20.37 -14.56
CA LYS A 34 -17.24 19.08 -14.21
C LYS A 34 -16.41 17.90 -14.72
N ARG A 35 -15.85 18.00 -15.93
CA ARG A 35 -14.94 17.00 -16.52
C ARG A 35 -13.67 16.85 -15.69
N LEU A 36 -13.02 17.97 -15.34
CA LEU A 36 -11.81 17.99 -14.52
C LEU A 36 -12.06 17.45 -13.11
N THR A 37 -13.18 17.81 -12.48
CA THR A 37 -13.58 17.27 -11.17
C THR A 37 -13.77 15.75 -11.21
N LEU A 38 -14.41 15.23 -12.26
CA LEU A 38 -14.55 13.79 -12.46
C LEU A 38 -13.19 13.10 -12.67
N GLU A 39 -12.28 13.72 -13.40
CA GLU A 39 -10.94 13.17 -13.61
C GLU A 39 -10.10 13.19 -12.32
N LEU A 40 -10.16 14.28 -11.54
CA LEU A 40 -9.54 14.37 -10.23
C LEU A 40 -10.11 13.32 -9.28
N ALA A 41 -11.43 13.15 -9.21
CA ALA A 41 -12.04 12.12 -8.37
C ALA A 41 -11.58 10.70 -8.74
N LYS A 42 -11.40 10.40 -10.04
CA LYS A 42 -10.84 9.13 -10.51
C LYS A 42 -9.36 8.98 -10.15
N LYS A 43 -8.55 10.02 -10.36
CA LYS A 43 -7.13 10.03 -9.99
C LYS A 43 -6.97 9.88 -8.47
N ASP A 44 -7.77 10.58 -7.68
CA ASP A 44 -7.78 10.46 -6.22
C ASP A 44 -8.22 9.07 -5.76
N GLN A 45 -9.17 8.42 -6.46
CA GLN A 45 -9.50 7.03 -6.16
C GLN A 45 -8.29 6.12 -6.39
N VAL A 46 -7.61 6.26 -7.53
CA VAL A 46 -6.39 5.50 -7.85
C VAL A 46 -5.28 5.80 -6.83
N ILE A 47 -5.05 7.07 -6.49
CA ILE A 47 -4.07 7.51 -5.51
C ILE A 47 -4.42 6.97 -4.13
N ARG A 48 -5.67 7.01 -3.66
CA ARG A 48 -6.07 6.40 -2.38
C ARG A 48 -5.82 4.90 -2.34
N HIS A 49 -5.97 4.20 -3.47
CA HIS A 49 -5.62 2.78 -3.59
C HIS A 49 -4.10 2.53 -3.75
N MET A 50 -3.31 3.57 -4.04
CA MET A 50 -1.85 3.50 -4.21
C MET A 50 -1.04 4.09 -3.03
N SER A 51 -1.60 5.04 -2.28
CA SER A 51 -0.87 5.99 -1.43
C SER A 51 -0.47 5.49 -0.04
N PRO A 52 -0.86 4.28 0.40
CA PRO A 52 0.10 3.57 1.24
C PRO A 52 0.13 2.09 0.89
N LYS A 53 0.54 1.76 -0.34
CA LYS A 53 1.36 0.56 -0.53
C LYS A 53 2.75 0.93 -0.05
N ALA A 54 2.93 0.97 1.26
CA ALA A 54 4.14 1.44 1.92
C ALA A 54 5.38 0.81 1.25
N SER A 55 6.45 1.61 1.11
CA SER A 55 7.77 1.24 0.55
C SER A 55 8.23 -0.20 0.82
N TYR A 56 7.83 -0.79 1.95
CA TYR A 56 8.06 -2.19 2.27
C TYR A 56 7.43 -3.21 1.30
N TYR A 57 6.20 -2.99 0.81
CA TYR A 57 5.54 -3.89 -0.13
C TYR A 57 6.29 -3.91 -1.47
N ASP A 58 6.72 -2.75 -1.96
CA ASP A 58 7.54 -2.64 -3.17
C ASP A 58 8.92 -3.29 -2.99
N LEU A 59 9.50 -3.18 -1.79
CA LEU A 59 10.76 -3.86 -1.47
C LEU A 59 10.63 -5.39 -1.46
N ILE A 60 9.54 -5.91 -0.87
CA ILE A 60 9.20 -7.34 -0.95
C ILE A 60 9.03 -7.75 -2.40
N LEU A 61 8.30 -6.96 -3.20
CA LEU A 61 8.06 -7.24 -4.63
C LEU A 61 9.34 -7.25 -5.47
N GLN A 62 10.36 -6.47 -5.10
CA GLN A 62 11.66 -6.44 -5.78
C GLN A 62 12.55 -7.64 -5.45
N THR A 63 12.33 -8.33 -4.32
CA THR A 63 13.15 -9.48 -3.92
C THR A 63 12.58 -10.79 -4.45
N LYS A 64 13.34 -11.48 -5.32
CA LYS A 64 12.98 -12.80 -5.88
C LYS A 64 13.36 -13.98 -4.99
N SER A 65 14.08 -13.74 -3.89
CA SER A 65 14.61 -14.77 -3.00
C SER A 65 13.60 -15.17 -1.92
N VAL A 66 13.59 -16.46 -1.56
CA VAL A 66 12.93 -16.91 -0.34
C VAL A 66 13.64 -16.38 0.91
N THR A 67 12.88 -16.15 1.97
CA THR A 67 13.33 -15.44 3.18
C THR A 67 13.07 -16.31 4.41
N SER A 68 14.01 -16.35 5.36
CA SER A 68 13.77 -17.07 6.62
C SER A 68 12.82 -16.28 7.52
N ILE A 69 12.16 -16.97 8.46
CA ILE A 69 11.29 -16.28 9.42
C ILE A 69 12.07 -15.29 10.30
N SER A 70 13.33 -15.58 10.62
CA SER A 70 14.22 -14.68 11.37
C SER A 70 14.53 -13.39 10.61
N GLN A 71 14.64 -13.45 9.27
CA GLN A 71 14.79 -12.25 8.44
C GLN A 71 13.50 -11.42 8.45
N ILE A 72 12.33 -12.07 8.36
CA ILE A 72 11.03 -11.39 8.45
C ILE A 72 10.87 -10.74 9.83
N ALA A 73 11.20 -11.44 10.91
CA ALA A 73 11.12 -10.92 12.28
C ALA A 73 11.89 -9.60 12.47
N LYS A 74 13.08 -9.49 11.85
CA LYS A 74 13.89 -8.26 11.86
C LYS A 74 13.17 -7.07 11.24
N ASP A 75 12.38 -7.27 10.18
CA ASP A 75 11.59 -6.20 9.56
C ASP A 75 10.57 -5.60 10.54
N TYR A 76 10.18 -6.35 11.57
CA TYR A 76 9.21 -5.96 12.60
C TYR A 76 9.87 -5.58 13.93
N SER A 77 11.21 -5.58 14.03
CA SER A 77 11.96 -5.36 15.28
C SER A 77 11.71 -6.42 16.36
N VAL A 78 11.37 -7.64 15.97
CA VAL A 78 11.14 -8.74 16.92
C VAL A 78 12.10 -9.90 16.64
N ASN A 79 12.19 -10.81 17.60
CA ASN A 79 12.90 -12.07 17.42
C ASN A 79 12.03 -13.11 16.70
N GLU A 80 12.65 -14.21 16.31
CA GLU A 80 11.99 -15.31 15.60
C GLU A 80 10.88 -15.96 16.42
N GLU A 81 11.10 -16.17 17.71
CA GLU A 81 10.11 -16.77 18.63
C GLU A 81 8.82 -15.93 18.68
N THR A 82 8.95 -14.61 18.83
CA THR A 82 7.80 -13.68 18.88
C THR A 82 7.05 -13.68 17.56
N MET A 83 7.76 -13.66 16.43
CA MET A 83 7.14 -13.73 15.12
C MET A 83 6.39 -15.07 14.95
N ASN A 84 7.01 -16.18 15.35
CA ASN A 84 6.40 -17.49 15.27
C ASN A 84 5.14 -17.60 16.14
N GLN A 85 5.18 -17.01 17.34
CA GLN A 85 4.04 -16.94 18.24
C GLN A 85 2.87 -16.14 17.64
N TRP A 86 3.13 -14.97 17.03
CA TRP A 86 2.08 -14.20 16.36
C TRP A 86 1.43 -15.00 15.23
N LEU A 87 2.23 -15.68 14.41
CA LEU A 87 1.69 -16.51 13.34
C LEU A 87 0.94 -17.73 13.88
N HIS A 88 1.34 -18.27 15.02
CA HIS A 88 0.63 -19.34 15.70
C HIS A 88 -0.75 -18.90 16.19
N GLU A 89 -0.81 -17.76 16.89
CA GLU A 89 -2.06 -17.16 17.39
C GLU A 89 -3.03 -16.84 16.24
N LEU A 90 -2.51 -16.45 15.07
CA LEU A 90 -3.29 -16.19 13.86
C LEU A 90 -3.70 -17.46 13.11
N GLY A 91 -3.33 -18.64 13.61
CA GLY A 91 -3.61 -19.94 12.99
C GLY A 91 -2.88 -20.17 11.67
N VAL A 92 -1.85 -19.38 11.37
CA VAL A 92 -1.06 -19.47 10.14
C VAL A 92 -0.15 -20.70 10.18
N GLN A 93 0.49 -20.95 11.31
CA GLN A 93 1.42 -22.05 11.52
C GLN A 93 1.25 -22.68 12.89
N TYR A 94 1.85 -23.86 13.07
CA TYR A 94 1.89 -24.56 14.34
C TYR A 94 3.25 -25.21 14.53
N GLU A 95 3.62 -25.44 15.78
CA GLU A 95 4.86 -26.13 16.13
C GLU A 95 4.61 -27.64 16.19
N TYR A 96 5.51 -28.41 15.59
CA TYR A 96 5.55 -29.87 15.69
C TYR A 96 7.01 -30.31 15.76
N ASP A 97 7.36 -30.99 16.85
CA ASP A 97 8.71 -31.55 17.08
C ASP A 97 9.84 -30.50 16.88
N GLY A 98 9.66 -29.31 17.45
CA GLY A 98 10.60 -28.19 17.33
C GLY A 98 10.63 -27.51 15.95
N CYS A 99 9.80 -27.93 15.01
CA CYS A 99 9.70 -27.34 13.67
C CYS A 99 8.39 -26.58 13.48
N TRP A 100 8.45 -25.38 12.88
CA TRP A 100 7.28 -24.59 12.52
C TRP A 100 6.73 -24.99 11.15
N LEU A 101 5.49 -25.47 11.13
CA LEU A 101 4.81 -25.96 9.93
C LEU A 101 3.57 -25.12 9.62
N LEU A 102 3.29 -24.95 8.33
CA LEU A 102 2.09 -24.25 7.86
C LEU A 102 0.83 -25.07 8.17
N ASN A 103 -0.18 -24.38 8.70
CA ASN A 103 -1.50 -24.98 8.93
C ASN A 103 -2.09 -25.49 7.60
N THR A 104 -2.74 -26.65 7.63
CA THR A 104 -3.37 -27.32 6.47
C THR A 104 -4.25 -26.37 5.64
N LYS A 105 -4.94 -25.42 6.28
CA LYS A 105 -5.78 -24.41 5.59
C LYS A 105 -5.01 -23.52 4.61
N HIS A 106 -3.71 -23.37 4.84
CA HIS A 106 -2.82 -22.48 4.11
C HIS A 106 -1.77 -23.24 3.29
N GLN A 107 -1.75 -24.58 3.37
CA GLN A 107 -0.89 -25.43 2.53
C GLN A 107 -1.28 -25.30 1.04
N ASN A 108 -0.33 -25.64 0.16
CA ASN A 108 -0.48 -25.61 -1.31
C ASN A 108 -0.80 -24.25 -1.93
N ARG A 109 -0.72 -23.15 -1.16
CA ARG A 109 -0.91 -21.78 -1.68
C ARG A 109 0.39 -21.11 -2.15
N GLY A 110 1.53 -21.81 -2.04
CA GLY A 110 2.85 -21.31 -2.42
C GLY A 110 3.42 -20.26 -1.47
N TYR A 111 3.01 -20.27 -0.19
CA TYR A 111 3.51 -19.33 0.83
C TYR A 111 4.89 -19.69 1.37
N THR A 112 5.23 -20.98 1.44
CA THR A 112 6.57 -21.44 1.83
C THR A 112 7.16 -22.40 0.81
N GLN A 113 8.47 -22.56 0.92
CA GLN A 113 9.28 -23.59 0.31
C GLN A 113 10.10 -24.24 1.40
N ASN A 114 10.15 -25.58 1.41
CA ASN A 114 10.97 -26.30 2.39
C ASN A 114 12.37 -26.53 1.81
N LYS A 115 13.39 -26.31 2.64
CA LYS A 115 14.76 -26.72 2.34
C LYS A 115 15.20 -27.73 3.39
N ILE A 116 15.79 -28.82 2.91
CA ILE A 116 16.30 -29.91 3.73
C ILE A 116 17.81 -29.67 3.91
N TYR A 117 18.27 -29.70 5.14
CA TYR A 117 19.68 -29.59 5.51
C TYR A 117 20.13 -30.90 6.13
N ALA A 118 21.24 -31.44 5.66
CA ALA A 118 21.87 -32.60 6.29
C ALA A 118 22.60 -32.14 7.55
N THR A 119 22.40 -32.88 8.65
CA THR A 119 23.09 -32.71 9.93
C THR A 119 23.73 -34.02 10.33
N ASP A 120 24.68 -33.99 11.27
CA ASP A 120 25.36 -35.20 11.75
C ASP A 120 24.39 -36.23 12.38
N GLU A 121 23.22 -35.77 12.82
CA GLU A 121 22.15 -36.56 13.45
C GLU A 121 21.00 -36.91 12.48
N GLY A 122 21.04 -36.45 11.23
CA GLY A 122 19.99 -36.74 10.24
C GLY A 122 19.75 -35.61 9.23
N SER A 123 18.48 -35.24 9.04
CA SER A 123 18.10 -34.15 8.14
C SER A 123 17.06 -33.24 8.78
N VAL A 124 17.32 -31.95 8.81
CA VAL A 124 16.41 -30.93 9.35
C VAL A 124 15.71 -30.21 8.22
N VAL A 125 14.39 -30.03 8.33
CA VAL A 125 13.58 -29.32 7.34
C VAL A 125 13.30 -27.90 7.85
N HIS A 126 13.76 -26.90 7.11
CA HIS A 126 13.44 -25.50 7.38
C HIS A 126 12.46 -24.95 6.35
N ALA A 127 11.41 -24.30 6.85
CA ALA A 127 10.48 -23.57 6.01
C ALA A 127 11.03 -22.16 5.70
N TYR A 128 11.17 -21.87 4.41
CA TYR A 128 11.45 -20.53 3.91
C TYR A 128 10.19 -19.92 3.32
N TRP A 129 10.00 -18.62 3.54
CA TRP A 129 8.82 -17.89 3.07
C TRP A 129 9.08 -17.30 1.69
N THR A 130 8.14 -17.51 0.77
CA THR A 130 8.17 -16.89 -0.55
C THR A 130 7.77 -15.42 -0.43
N GLN A 131 7.94 -14.66 -1.51
CA GLN A 131 7.40 -13.30 -1.62
C GLN A 131 5.90 -13.27 -1.31
N LYS A 132 5.14 -14.20 -1.89
CA LYS A 132 3.71 -14.37 -1.63
C LYS A 132 3.42 -14.71 -0.16
N GLY A 133 4.29 -15.49 0.47
CA GLY A 133 4.25 -15.79 1.89
C GLY A 133 4.47 -14.56 2.79
N ARG A 134 5.45 -13.71 2.46
CA ARG A 134 5.69 -12.44 3.17
C ARG A 134 4.53 -11.48 3.04
N THR A 135 3.95 -11.36 1.84
CA THR A 135 2.71 -10.60 1.62
C THR A 135 1.58 -11.11 2.50
N PHE A 136 1.39 -12.44 2.57
CA PHE A 136 0.37 -13.04 3.42
C PHE A 136 0.60 -12.75 4.91
N ILE A 137 1.84 -12.87 5.41
CA ILE A 137 2.18 -12.51 6.80
C ILE A 137 1.85 -11.04 7.08
N TYR A 138 2.27 -10.14 6.20
CA TYR A 138 2.01 -8.71 6.33
C TYR A 138 0.53 -8.39 6.40
N GLU A 139 -0.27 -8.93 5.48
CA GLU A 139 -1.72 -8.70 5.43
C GLU A 139 -2.39 -9.18 6.72
N ARG A 140 -2.04 -10.37 7.21
CA ARG A 140 -2.62 -10.96 8.42
C ARG A 140 -2.23 -10.17 9.67
N LEU A 141 -0.96 -9.78 9.82
CA LEU A 141 -0.50 -8.98 10.95
C LEU A 141 -1.14 -7.58 10.96
N LYS A 142 -1.26 -6.93 9.79
CA LYS A 142 -1.86 -5.62 9.68
C LYS A 142 -3.37 -5.65 9.96
N GLN A 143 -4.09 -6.63 9.41
CA GLN A 143 -5.54 -6.74 9.58
C GLN A 143 -5.95 -7.14 11.00
N GLU A 144 -5.26 -8.13 11.59
CA GLU A 144 -5.72 -8.78 12.83
C GLU A 144 -5.06 -8.18 14.08
N LYS A 145 -3.83 -7.65 13.96
CA LYS A 145 -3.07 -7.11 15.09
C LYS A 145 -2.68 -5.64 14.93
N GLN A 146 -2.98 -5.00 13.79
CA GLN A 146 -2.53 -3.64 13.45
C GLN A 146 -0.99 -3.49 13.53
N ILE A 147 -0.26 -4.59 13.34
CA ILE A 147 1.20 -4.62 13.39
C ILE A 147 1.74 -4.45 11.96
N VAL A 148 2.55 -3.42 11.77
CA VAL A 148 3.23 -3.14 10.50
C VAL A 148 4.75 -3.16 10.66
N PRO A 149 5.50 -3.44 9.58
CA PRO A 149 6.96 -3.42 9.58
C PRO A 149 7.51 -2.07 10.02
N LEU A 150 8.72 -2.06 10.57
CA LEU A 150 9.41 -0.84 11.01
C LEU A 150 9.54 0.22 9.92
N MET A 151 9.79 -0.20 8.67
CA MET A 151 9.99 0.74 7.58
C MET A 151 8.72 1.55 7.29
N GLU A 152 7.55 0.93 7.44
CA GLU A 152 6.26 1.61 7.32
C GLU A 152 6.02 2.54 8.51
N ARG A 153 6.32 2.09 9.74
CA ARG A 153 6.24 2.94 10.94
C ARG A 153 7.12 4.19 10.84
N LYS A 154 8.34 4.06 10.31
CA LYS A 154 9.26 5.19 10.12
C LYS A 154 8.80 6.15 9.02
N ALA A 155 8.20 5.63 7.94
CA ALA A 155 7.68 6.47 6.87
C ALA A 155 6.54 7.38 7.36
N GLU A 156 5.68 6.86 8.23
CA GLU A 156 4.56 7.61 8.84
C GLU A 156 5.05 8.76 9.74
N TYR A 157 6.09 8.53 10.55
CA TYR A 157 6.76 9.58 11.34
C TYR A 157 7.38 10.71 10.49
N LEU A 158 7.93 10.40 9.31
CA LEU A 158 8.55 11.39 8.42
C LEU A 158 7.53 12.23 7.63
N VAL A 159 6.27 11.78 7.56
CA VAL A 159 5.16 12.54 6.96
C VAL A 159 4.62 13.52 7.99
N TRP A 160 4.37 13.07 9.23
CA TRP A 160 3.90 13.92 10.34
C TRP A 160 4.86 15.07 10.66
N ASN A 161 6.17 14.81 10.70
CA ASN A 161 7.17 15.86 10.97
C ASN A 161 7.36 16.87 9.83
N ARG A 162 6.78 16.62 8.65
CA ARG A 162 6.87 17.55 7.51
C ARG A 162 5.72 18.56 7.49
N GLU A 163 4.59 18.21 8.09
CA GLU A 163 3.38 19.06 8.15
C GLU A 163 3.43 20.06 9.32
N GLU A 164 4.26 19.84 10.35
CA GLU A 164 4.51 20.79 11.44
C GLU A 164 5.61 21.84 11.13
N CYS A 165 6.16 21.86 9.92
CA CYS A 165 7.18 22.83 9.48
C CYS A 165 6.69 23.84 8.42
N LEU A 166 5.37 23.99 8.24
CA LEU A 166 4.75 25.07 7.46
C LEU A 166 3.84 25.91 8.36
#